data_AF-A0A5N4CAU8-F1
#
_entry.id   AF-A0A5N4CAU8-F1
#
_cell.length_a   1.000
_cell.length_b   1.000
_cell.length_c   1.000
_cell.angle_alpha   90.00
_cell.angle_beta   90.00
_cell.angle_gamma   90.00
#
_symmetry.space_group_name_H-M   'P 1'
#
loop_
_entity.id
_entity.type
_entity.pdbx_description
1 polymer ?
#
loop_
_entity_poly.entity_id
_entity_poly.type
_entity_poly.pdbx_seq_one_letter_code
_entity_poly.pdbx_strand_id
1 'polypeptide(L)'
;MLTLAKLPEIFNKGFGFGLVKLGVKTKSCSGVEFSTSGSSNTDTGKVTGTLETKYKWCEYGLTFTEKWDTDDTLGTEITIEAQICQVHGSAVFGYEGWLAGYQMTFDSAKSKLARNNFAVGSRTGGFQLHSNVNDGTEFGGSIYQKVCEDPDTSVNLAWTSGTNCTRFGIVAKYQLDPTASVSAKVNNSSLIGVGYTQTLGPSVQLTLSVLVDGKSIHAGGHKPGLALELEA
;
A
#
# COMPACT_ATOMS: atom_id res chain seq x y z
N MET A 1 10.17 -8.71 9.65
CA MET A 1 9.00 -8.00 9.07
C MET A 1 8.87 -8.16 7.54
N LEU A 2 9.62 -9.06 6.87
CA LEU A 2 9.82 -9.01 5.41
C LEU A 2 9.03 -10.04 4.55
N THR A 3 8.23 -10.93 5.12
CA THR A 3 7.64 -12.05 4.34
C THR A 3 6.13 -11.97 4.08
N LEU A 4 5.37 -11.09 4.75
CA LEU A 4 3.92 -10.97 4.57
C LEU A 4 3.47 -9.58 4.08
N ALA A 5 4.38 -8.59 4.05
CA ALA A 5 4.11 -7.23 3.58
C ALA A 5 3.79 -7.15 2.07
N LYS A 6 4.13 -8.20 1.31
CA LYS A 6 3.98 -8.22 -0.16
C LYS A 6 2.50 -8.26 -0.62
N LEU A 7 1.60 -8.74 0.24
CA LEU A 7 0.18 -8.94 -0.07
C LEU A 7 -0.58 -7.62 -0.29
N PRO A 8 -0.59 -6.66 0.67
CA PRO A 8 -1.16 -5.33 0.44
C PRO A 8 -0.50 -4.57 -0.72
N GLU A 9 0.80 -4.76 -0.94
CA GLU A 9 1.53 -4.07 -1.99
C GLU A 9 1.01 -4.42 -3.40
N ILE A 10 0.71 -5.71 -3.67
CA ILE A 10 0.23 -6.15 -4.99
C ILE A 10 -1.16 -5.56 -5.30
N PHE A 11 -2.02 -5.36 -4.30
CA PHE A 11 -3.36 -4.79 -4.50
C PHE A 11 -3.35 -3.30 -4.84
N ASN A 12 -2.28 -2.59 -4.47
CA ASN A 12 -2.19 -1.12 -4.58
C ASN A 12 -1.20 -0.66 -5.66
N LYS A 13 -0.09 -1.37 -5.86
CA LYS A 13 0.94 -0.97 -6.81
C LYS A 13 0.45 -1.11 -8.27
N GLY A 14 0.69 -0.09 -9.09
CA GLY A 14 0.28 -0.07 -10.50
C GLY A 14 -1.15 0.43 -10.73
N PHE A 15 -1.80 1.00 -9.72
CA PHE A 15 -3.15 1.55 -9.82
C PHE A 15 -3.18 3.01 -9.34
N GLY A 16 -3.67 3.92 -10.18
CA GLY A 16 -3.82 5.35 -9.90
C GLY A 16 -5.16 5.88 -10.42
N PHE A 17 -6.24 5.16 -10.15
CA PHE A 17 -7.55 5.42 -10.77
C PHE A 17 -8.09 6.81 -10.45
N GLY A 18 -8.60 7.49 -11.48
CA GLY A 18 -9.22 8.81 -11.34
C GLY A 18 -8.22 9.93 -11.10
N LEU A 19 -6.92 9.66 -11.27
CA LEU A 19 -5.85 10.62 -11.00
C LEU A 19 -4.89 10.69 -12.17
N VAL A 20 -4.52 11.91 -12.55
CA VAL A 20 -3.32 12.20 -13.33
C VAL A 20 -2.26 12.67 -12.35
N LYS A 21 -1.26 11.84 -12.07
CA LYS A 21 -0.23 12.04 -11.06
C LYS A 21 1.15 12.21 -11.69
N LEU A 22 1.91 13.16 -11.20
CA LEU A 22 3.33 13.33 -11.45
C LEU A 22 4.05 13.29 -10.10
N GLY A 23 4.99 12.40 -9.91
CA GLY A 23 5.80 12.28 -8.70
C GLY A 23 7.28 12.36 -9.03
N VAL A 24 8.04 13.05 -8.20
CA VAL A 24 9.50 13.13 -8.26
C VAL A 24 10.01 12.85 -6.87
N LYS A 25 10.85 11.81 -6.76
CA LYS A 25 11.60 11.51 -5.55
C LYS A 25 13.07 11.79 -5.77
N THR A 26 13.72 12.40 -4.80
CA THR A 26 15.13 12.75 -4.88
C THR A 26 15.80 12.52 -3.54
N LYS A 27 17.01 11.97 -3.56
CA LYS A 27 17.81 11.81 -2.35
C LYS A 27 19.06 12.68 -2.41
N SER A 28 19.19 13.62 -1.48
CA SER A 28 20.38 14.47 -1.39
C SER A 28 21.59 13.68 -0.87
N CYS A 29 22.79 14.16 -1.19
CA CYS A 29 24.05 13.62 -0.64
C CYS A 29 24.11 13.71 0.90
N SER A 30 23.36 14.66 1.49
CA SER A 30 23.23 14.82 2.94
C SER A 30 22.22 13.86 3.59
N GLY A 31 21.59 12.97 2.81
CA GLY A 31 20.64 11.97 3.30
C GLY A 31 19.19 12.45 3.44
N VAL A 32 18.87 13.65 2.95
CA VAL A 32 17.50 14.19 2.92
C VAL A 32 16.77 13.60 1.71
N GLU A 33 15.58 13.04 1.94
CA GLU A 33 14.69 12.53 0.91
C GLU A 33 13.61 13.59 0.62
N PHE A 34 13.54 14.07 -0.61
CA PHE A 34 12.49 14.96 -1.11
C PHE A 34 11.53 14.14 -1.98
N SER A 35 10.23 14.28 -1.75
CA SER A 35 9.18 13.66 -2.56
C SER A 35 8.17 14.73 -2.91
N THR A 36 8.25 15.25 -4.13
CA THR A 36 7.30 16.23 -4.67
C THR A 36 6.32 15.50 -5.56
N SER A 37 5.02 15.66 -5.37
CA SER A 37 4.04 15.10 -6.29
C SER A 37 2.85 16.01 -6.53
N GLY A 38 2.44 16.14 -7.79
CA GLY A 38 1.21 16.80 -8.20
C GLY A 38 0.20 15.75 -8.67
N SER A 39 -1.06 15.89 -8.31
CA SER A 39 -2.14 15.06 -8.82
C SER A 39 -3.35 15.90 -9.21
N SER A 40 -3.95 15.58 -10.35
CA SER A 40 -5.24 16.11 -10.78
C SER A 40 -6.29 15.01 -10.72
N ASN A 41 -7.40 15.27 -10.04
CA ASN A 41 -8.54 14.38 -9.98
C ASN A 41 -9.39 14.52 -11.23
N THR A 42 -9.59 13.43 -11.97
CA THR A 42 -10.33 13.45 -13.25
C THR A 42 -11.84 13.60 -13.06
N ASP A 43 -12.37 13.28 -11.89
CA ASP A 43 -13.80 13.39 -11.59
C ASP A 43 -14.16 14.83 -11.18
N THR A 44 -13.33 15.47 -10.35
CA THR A 44 -13.61 16.79 -9.77
C THR A 44 -12.85 17.94 -10.41
N GLY A 45 -11.80 17.65 -11.19
CA GLY A 45 -10.87 18.65 -11.70
C GLY A 45 -9.94 19.24 -10.64
N LYS A 46 -10.06 18.85 -9.35
CA LYS A 46 -9.21 19.38 -8.28
C LYS A 46 -7.76 18.98 -8.53
N VAL A 47 -6.86 19.95 -8.48
CA VAL A 47 -5.41 19.74 -8.52
C VAL A 47 -4.86 19.90 -7.11
N THR A 48 -4.07 18.92 -6.67
CA THR A 48 -3.34 18.96 -5.40
C THR A 48 -1.86 18.75 -5.65
N GLY A 49 -1.03 19.54 -4.99
CA GLY A 49 0.42 19.40 -4.97
C GLY A 49 0.88 19.09 -3.56
N THR A 50 1.81 18.16 -3.42
CA THR A 50 2.40 17.76 -2.14
C THR A 50 3.91 17.84 -2.24
N LEU A 51 4.54 18.33 -1.18
CA LEU A 51 5.99 18.30 -0.99
C LEU A 51 6.24 17.61 0.36
N GLU A 52 6.89 16.46 0.33
CA GLU A 52 7.34 15.76 1.53
C GLU A 52 8.87 15.82 1.61
N THR A 53 9.40 16.35 2.70
CA THR A 53 10.82 16.35 3.04
C THR A 53 11.03 15.44 4.22
N LYS A 54 11.86 14.41 4.07
CA LYS A 54 12.20 13.47 5.13
C LYS A 54 13.69 13.52 5.42
N TYR A 55 14.04 13.79 6.67
CA TYR A 55 15.42 13.81 7.14
C TYR A 55 15.60 12.86 8.31
N LYS A 56 16.52 11.91 8.16
CA LYS A 56 16.83 10.92 9.18
C LYS A 56 18.16 11.24 9.85
N TRP A 57 18.10 11.57 11.13
CA TRP A 57 19.25 11.66 12.04
C TRP A 57 19.45 10.33 12.75
N CYS A 58 20.08 9.40 12.03
CA CYS A 58 20.31 8.03 12.48
C CYS A 58 21.08 7.93 13.81
N GLU A 59 21.99 8.87 14.11
CA GLU A 59 22.77 8.87 15.36
C GLU A 59 21.90 9.08 16.62
N TYR A 60 20.74 9.73 16.49
CA TYR A 60 19.86 10.08 17.61
C TYR A 60 18.47 9.43 17.52
N GLY A 61 18.25 8.54 16.54
CA GLY A 61 16.94 7.93 16.32
C GLY A 61 15.84 8.94 15.97
N LEU A 62 16.22 10.07 15.34
CA LEU A 62 15.32 11.16 15.00
C LEU A 62 14.96 11.10 13.51
N THR A 63 13.68 11.16 13.19
CA THR A 63 13.19 11.38 11.82
C THR A 63 12.32 12.63 11.79
N PHE A 64 12.74 13.61 11.01
CA PHE A 64 11.95 14.80 10.71
C PHE A 64 11.24 14.59 9.38
N THR A 65 9.91 14.65 9.36
CA THR A 65 9.11 14.61 8.14
C THR A 65 8.27 15.88 8.06
N GLU A 66 8.46 16.65 7.00
CA GLU A 66 7.72 17.86 6.74
C GLU A 66 6.92 17.69 5.46
N LYS A 67 5.60 17.81 5.56
CA LYS A 67 4.67 17.65 4.46
C LYS A 67 3.91 18.94 4.25
N TRP A 68 4.04 19.51 3.06
CA TRP A 68 3.27 20.65 2.59
C TRP A 68 2.28 20.19 1.53
N ASP A 69 1.06 20.72 1.57
CA ASP A 69 0.07 20.60 0.51
C ASP A 69 -0.32 21.99 -0.01
N THR A 70 -0.77 22.04 -1.27
CA THR A 70 -1.42 23.20 -1.92
C THR A 70 -2.69 23.71 -1.26
N ASP A 71 -3.30 22.94 -0.35
CA ASP A 71 -4.40 23.40 0.51
C ASP A 71 -3.87 24.16 1.76
N ASP A 72 -2.70 24.82 1.65
CA ASP A 72 -1.99 25.56 2.71
C ASP A 72 -1.77 24.78 4.03
N THR A 73 -1.80 23.45 3.94
CA THR A 73 -1.65 22.58 5.11
C THR A 73 -0.18 22.20 5.25
N LEU A 74 0.43 22.68 6.33
CA LEU A 74 1.76 22.26 6.77
C LEU A 74 1.62 21.22 7.89
N GLY A 75 2.09 20.00 7.61
CA GLY A 75 2.29 18.96 8.61
C GLY A 75 3.78 18.81 8.92
N THR A 76 4.17 19.08 10.16
CA THR A 76 5.50 18.75 10.67
C THR A 76 5.39 17.57 11.62
N GLU A 77 6.05 16.48 11.30
CA GLU A 77 6.15 15.29 12.13
C GLU A 77 7.61 15.11 12.58
N ILE A 78 7.82 15.14 13.90
CA ILE A 78 9.11 14.82 14.51
C ILE A 78 8.94 13.47 15.19
N THR A 79 9.44 12.42 14.56
CA THR A 79 9.51 11.10 15.15
C THR A 79 10.81 10.99 15.93
N ILE A 80 10.71 10.91 17.25
CA ILE A 80 11.82 10.53 18.12
C ILE A 80 11.59 9.07 18.48
N GLU A 81 12.57 8.21 18.23
CA GLU A 81 12.60 6.86 18.79
C GLU A 81 12.90 6.90 20.31
N ALA A 82 12.10 7.67 21.07
CA ALA A 82 12.13 7.76 22.54
C ALA A 82 10.80 7.25 23.13
N GLN A 83 10.90 6.19 23.93
CA GLN A 83 9.79 5.37 24.45
C GLN A 83 8.93 6.05 25.53
N ILE A 84 7.89 6.88 25.26
CA ILE A 84 6.85 7.02 26.32
C ILE A 84 5.41 7.45 25.98
N CYS A 85 4.94 7.62 24.74
CA CYS A 85 3.51 7.92 24.52
C CYS A 85 2.71 6.75 23.91
N GLN A 86 3.32 5.99 23.01
CA GLN A 86 2.76 4.76 22.49
C GLN A 86 3.85 3.71 22.37
N VAL A 87 3.67 2.58 23.06
CA VAL A 87 4.59 1.45 22.98
C VAL A 87 4.06 0.49 21.93
N HIS A 88 4.77 0.36 20.82
CA HIS A 88 4.49 -0.64 19.80
C HIS A 88 5.30 -1.91 20.09
N GLY A 89 4.61 -3.00 20.39
CA GLY A 89 5.21 -4.33 20.49
C GLY A 89 4.84 -5.13 19.25
N SER A 90 5.80 -5.79 18.63
CA SER A 90 5.49 -6.82 17.64
C SER A 90 6.43 -8.01 17.81
N ALA A 91 5.89 -9.21 17.70
CA ALA A 91 6.64 -10.45 17.77
C ALA A 91 6.14 -11.37 16.66
N VAL A 92 7.06 -12.02 15.96
CA VAL A 92 6.73 -13.03 14.95
C VAL A 92 7.56 -14.27 15.22
N PHE A 93 6.88 -15.39 15.43
CA PHE A 93 7.46 -16.71 15.60
C PHE A 93 7.29 -17.50 14.30
N GLY A 94 8.34 -18.20 13.87
CA GLY A 94 8.29 -19.03 12.67
C GLY A 94 8.72 -20.45 12.95
N TYR A 95 7.97 -21.43 12.45
CA TYR A 95 8.28 -22.86 12.58
C TYR A 95 7.79 -23.63 11.36
N GLU A 96 8.66 -24.39 10.70
CA GLU A 96 8.34 -25.22 9.52
C GLU A 96 7.47 -24.52 8.46
N GLY A 97 7.81 -23.28 8.10
CA GLY A 97 7.07 -22.49 7.11
C GLY A 97 5.82 -21.79 7.64
N TRP A 98 5.36 -22.10 8.84
CA TRP A 98 4.33 -21.34 9.56
C TRP A 98 4.92 -20.10 10.22
N LEU A 99 4.12 -19.05 10.30
CA LEU A 99 4.42 -17.77 10.91
C LEU A 99 3.26 -17.39 11.83
N ALA A 100 3.52 -17.11 13.10
CA ALA A 100 2.55 -16.55 14.02
C ALA A 100 3.05 -15.17 14.46
N GLY A 101 2.28 -14.14 14.16
CA GLY A 101 2.55 -12.75 14.48
C GLY A 101 1.58 -12.23 15.53
N TYR A 102 2.11 -11.43 16.45
CA TYR A 102 1.32 -10.62 17.36
C TYR A 102 1.84 -9.19 17.31
N GLN A 103 0.93 -8.23 17.23
CA GLN A 103 1.23 -6.81 17.28
C GLN A 103 0.33 -6.17 18.32
N MET A 104 0.91 -5.38 19.22
CA MET A 104 0.21 -4.58 20.20
C MET A 104 0.66 -3.13 20.14
N THR A 105 -0.25 -2.21 20.41
CA THR A 105 0.07 -0.82 20.69
C THR A 105 -0.56 -0.46 22.02
N PHE A 106 0.27 -0.08 22.99
CA PHE A 106 -0.17 0.41 24.28
C PHE A 106 -0.05 1.94 24.31
N ASP A 107 -1.16 2.63 24.52
CA ASP A 107 -1.19 4.07 24.74
C ASP A 107 -0.99 4.33 26.23
N SER A 108 0.19 4.84 26.59
CA SER A 108 0.59 5.10 27.97
C SER A 108 -0.15 6.29 28.57
N ALA A 109 -0.52 7.29 27.76
CA ALA A 109 -1.27 8.45 28.20
C ALA A 109 -2.69 8.07 28.65
N LYS A 110 -3.30 7.07 28.00
CA LYS A 110 -4.63 6.54 28.36
C LYS A 110 -4.58 5.28 29.22
N SER A 111 -3.39 4.76 29.50
CA SER A 111 -3.18 3.46 30.14
C SER A 111 -4.05 2.35 29.52
N LYS A 112 -4.20 2.37 28.19
CA LYS A 112 -5.12 1.49 27.47
C LYS A 112 -4.42 0.87 26.26
N LEU A 113 -4.76 -0.40 26.00
CA LEU A 113 -4.39 -1.05 24.76
C LEU A 113 -5.14 -0.40 23.59
N ALA A 114 -4.39 0.28 22.72
CA ALA A 114 -4.92 1.00 21.57
C ALA A 114 -5.07 0.09 20.34
N ARG A 115 -4.18 -0.89 20.17
CA ARG A 115 -4.28 -1.91 19.11
C ARG A 115 -3.83 -3.28 19.60
N ASN A 116 -4.49 -4.31 19.11
CA ASN A 116 -4.24 -5.71 19.40
C ASN A 116 -4.51 -6.54 18.13
N ASN A 117 -3.45 -6.91 17.41
CA ASN A 117 -3.56 -7.65 16.17
C ASN A 117 -2.87 -9.00 16.31
N PHE A 118 -3.54 -10.04 15.83
CA PHE A 118 -2.98 -11.37 15.68
C PHE A 118 -2.91 -11.71 14.20
N ALA A 119 -1.85 -12.40 13.79
CA ALA A 119 -1.72 -12.91 12.44
C ALA A 119 -1.13 -14.31 12.45
N VAL A 120 -1.59 -15.16 11.55
CA VAL A 120 -0.99 -16.45 11.26
C VAL A 120 -0.81 -16.54 9.76
N GLY A 121 0.33 -17.06 9.32
CA GLY A 121 0.59 -17.31 7.93
C GLY A 121 1.35 -18.61 7.73
N SER A 122 1.36 -19.08 6.49
CA SER A 122 2.17 -20.21 6.09
C SER A 122 2.79 -19.93 4.73
N ARG A 123 4.03 -20.39 4.52
CA ARG A 123 4.72 -20.27 3.25
C ARG A 123 5.27 -21.62 2.83
N THR A 124 4.72 -22.15 1.74
CA THR A 124 5.16 -23.43 1.15
C THR A 124 5.16 -23.33 -0.36
N GLY A 125 6.27 -23.72 -1.03
CA GLY A 125 6.28 -23.97 -2.48
C GLY A 125 5.79 -22.82 -3.39
N GLY A 126 6.06 -21.56 -3.05
CA GLY A 126 5.60 -20.40 -3.83
C GLY A 126 4.23 -19.84 -3.43
N PHE A 127 3.53 -20.49 -2.51
CA PHE A 127 2.31 -20.02 -1.88
C PHE A 127 2.62 -19.31 -0.56
N GLN A 128 1.90 -18.23 -0.29
CA GLN A 128 1.88 -17.55 1.01
C GLN A 128 0.44 -17.37 1.43
N LEU A 129 0.06 -18.00 2.53
CA LEU A 129 -1.22 -17.80 3.18
C LEU A 129 -1.02 -16.83 4.36
N HIS A 130 -1.96 -15.92 4.54
CA HIS A 130 -1.97 -14.97 5.63
C HIS A 130 -3.39 -14.83 6.14
N SER A 131 -3.59 -14.92 7.45
CA SER A 131 -4.84 -14.64 8.13
C SER A 131 -4.55 -13.73 9.30
N ASN A 132 -5.37 -12.73 9.51
CA ASN A 132 -5.19 -11.76 10.57
C ASN A 132 -6.53 -11.41 11.23
N VAL A 133 -6.44 -11.04 12.50
CA VAL A 133 -7.53 -10.49 13.30
C VAL A 133 -7.02 -9.20 13.91
N ASN A 134 -7.65 -8.09 13.56
CA ASN A 134 -7.34 -6.78 14.14
C ASN A 134 -8.41 -6.43 15.16
N ASP A 135 -7.97 -6.12 16.39
CA ASP A 135 -8.79 -5.67 17.51
C ASP A 135 -10.00 -6.57 17.83
N GLY A 136 -9.93 -7.85 17.44
CA GLY A 136 -11.02 -8.83 17.60
C GLY A 136 -12.27 -8.55 16.75
N THR A 137 -12.23 -7.57 15.85
CA THR A 137 -13.41 -7.08 15.11
C THR A 137 -13.23 -7.14 13.61
N GLU A 138 -12.02 -6.95 13.09
CA GLU A 138 -11.72 -7.07 11.67
C GLU A 138 -10.96 -8.35 11.41
N PHE A 139 -11.47 -9.16 10.49
CA PHE A 139 -10.87 -10.42 10.12
C PHE A 139 -10.43 -10.33 8.66
N GLY A 140 -9.21 -10.78 8.39
CA GLY A 140 -8.62 -10.79 7.06
C GLY A 140 -7.97 -12.13 6.75
N GLY A 141 -7.99 -12.49 5.48
CA GLY A 141 -7.42 -13.69 4.93
C GLY A 141 -6.93 -13.40 3.52
N SER A 142 -5.71 -13.76 3.19
CA SER A 142 -5.17 -13.57 1.86
C SER A 142 -4.25 -14.72 1.49
N ILE A 143 -4.25 -15.01 0.19
CA ILE A 143 -3.48 -16.08 -0.43
C ILE A 143 -2.72 -15.44 -1.57
N TYR A 144 -1.41 -15.46 -1.50
CA TYR A 144 -0.53 -15.11 -2.61
C TYR A 144 0.05 -16.37 -3.21
N GLN A 145 0.02 -16.45 -4.53
CA GLN A 145 0.57 -17.53 -5.30
C GLN A 145 1.44 -16.94 -6.40
N LYS A 146 2.73 -17.27 -6.36
CA LYS A 146 3.60 -17.03 -7.52
C LYS A 146 3.48 -18.23 -8.46
N VAL A 147 2.79 -18.04 -9.59
CA VAL A 147 2.71 -19.05 -10.66
C VAL A 147 4.02 -18.95 -11.48
N CYS A 148 4.56 -20.06 -11.95
CA CYS A 148 5.90 -20.12 -12.56
C CYS A 148 6.06 -19.16 -13.77
N GLU A 149 7.28 -18.63 -13.88
CA GLU A 149 7.85 -17.62 -14.79
C GLU A 149 7.21 -16.21 -14.83
N ASP A 150 5.89 -16.01 -14.91
CA ASP A 150 5.37 -14.65 -15.26
C ASP A 150 4.18 -14.06 -14.43
N PRO A 151 3.18 -14.83 -13.95
CA PRO A 151 2.06 -14.25 -13.18
C PRO A 151 2.22 -14.35 -11.65
N ASP A 152 2.24 -13.19 -10.98
CA ASP A 152 1.98 -13.05 -9.54
C ASP A 152 0.46 -12.92 -9.31
N THR A 153 -0.19 -13.93 -8.72
CA THR A 153 -1.63 -13.87 -8.40
C THR A 153 -1.84 -13.77 -6.89
N SER A 154 -2.85 -13.02 -6.49
CA SER A 154 -3.20 -12.82 -5.08
C SER A 154 -4.71 -12.69 -4.91
N VAL A 155 -5.22 -13.34 -3.88
CA VAL A 155 -6.62 -13.29 -3.47
C VAL A 155 -6.65 -12.73 -2.06
N ASN A 156 -7.55 -11.77 -1.82
CA ASN A 156 -7.77 -11.18 -0.51
C ASN A 156 -9.25 -11.25 -0.15
N LEU A 157 -9.52 -11.64 1.09
CA LEU A 157 -10.82 -11.76 1.71
C LEU A 157 -10.75 -11.06 3.06
N ALA A 158 -11.66 -10.13 3.33
CA ALA A 158 -11.76 -9.47 4.62
C ALA A 158 -13.22 -9.29 5.00
N TRP A 159 -13.53 -9.36 6.28
CA TRP A 159 -14.86 -9.09 6.81
C TRP A 159 -14.78 -8.42 8.18
N THR A 160 -15.82 -7.66 8.52
CA THR A 160 -15.94 -7.00 9.83
C THR A 160 -17.04 -7.69 10.63
N SER A 161 -16.69 -8.16 11.82
CA SER A 161 -17.62 -8.82 12.75
C SER A 161 -18.79 -7.90 13.11
N GLY A 162 -20.00 -8.46 13.20
CA GLY A 162 -21.22 -7.69 13.47
C GLY A 162 -21.76 -6.88 12.28
N THR A 163 -21.18 -7.04 11.09
CA THR A 163 -21.65 -6.40 9.86
C THR A 163 -21.80 -7.40 8.72
N ASN A 164 -22.60 -7.07 7.70
CA ASN A 164 -22.66 -7.82 6.44
C ASN A 164 -21.59 -7.36 5.43
N CYS A 165 -20.56 -6.63 5.89
CA CYS A 165 -19.53 -6.05 5.03
C CYS A 165 -18.41 -7.07 4.77
N THR A 166 -18.62 -7.95 3.80
CA THR A 166 -17.54 -8.78 3.24
C THR A 166 -16.89 -8.06 2.07
N ARG A 167 -15.55 -7.98 2.08
CA ARG A 167 -14.74 -7.44 1.01
C ARG A 167 -13.90 -8.57 0.43
N PHE A 168 -14.12 -8.88 -0.84
CA PHE A 168 -13.35 -9.88 -1.55
C PHE A 168 -12.72 -9.24 -2.78
N GLY A 169 -11.46 -9.54 -3.04
CA GLY A 169 -10.73 -9.05 -4.19
C GLY A 169 -9.73 -10.07 -4.71
N ILE A 170 -9.64 -10.17 -6.03
CA ILE A 170 -8.60 -10.92 -6.73
C ILE A 170 -7.74 -9.90 -7.46
N VAL A 171 -6.43 -10.06 -7.41
CA VAL A 171 -5.49 -9.31 -8.22
C VAL A 171 -4.51 -10.27 -8.87
N ALA A 172 -4.22 -10.02 -10.13
CA ALA A 172 -3.18 -10.69 -10.89
C ALA A 172 -2.25 -9.62 -11.44
N LYS A 173 -0.96 -9.83 -11.30
CA LYS A 173 0.09 -9.02 -11.90
C LYS A 173 0.91 -9.93 -12.80
N TYR A 174 0.95 -9.61 -14.07
CA TYR A 174 1.74 -10.29 -15.09
C TYR A 174 2.92 -9.42 -15.45
N GLN A 175 4.14 -9.94 -15.30
CA GLN A 175 5.32 -9.28 -15.82
C GLN A 175 5.47 -9.65 -17.30
N LEU A 176 5.36 -8.65 -18.19
CA LEU A 176 5.52 -8.87 -19.64
C LEU A 176 7.00 -8.98 -20.01
N ASP A 177 7.81 -8.12 -19.40
CA ASP A 177 9.26 -8.06 -19.56
C ASP A 177 9.89 -7.39 -18.32
N PRO A 178 11.23 -7.29 -18.19
CA PRO A 178 11.87 -6.65 -17.03
C PRO A 178 11.45 -5.19 -16.76
N THR A 179 10.91 -4.50 -17.77
CA THR A 179 10.50 -3.10 -17.74
C THR A 179 8.98 -2.90 -17.74
N ALA A 180 8.18 -3.88 -18.18
CA ALA A 180 6.74 -3.78 -18.35
C ALA A 180 5.95 -4.79 -17.51
N SER A 181 4.84 -4.34 -16.92
CA SER A 181 3.90 -5.23 -16.22
C SER A 181 2.46 -4.80 -16.40
N VAL A 182 1.55 -5.77 -16.48
CA VAL A 182 0.10 -5.59 -16.48
C VAL A 182 -0.45 -6.07 -15.15
N SER A 183 -1.33 -5.30 -14.54
CA SER A 183 -2.05 -5.68 -13.32
C SER A 183 -3.56 -5.62 -13.58
N ALA A 184 -4.29 -6.64 -13.17
CA ALA A 184 -5.74 -6.66 -13.20
C ALA A 184 -6.27 -6.99 -11.81
N LYS A 185 -7.31 -6.30 -11.36
CA LYS A 185 -7.99 -6.62 -10.10
C LYS A 185 -9.50 -6.56 -10.25
N VAL A 186 -10.19 -7.42 -9.52
CA VAL A 186 -11.65 -7.46 -9.46
C VAL A 186 -12.07 -7.58 -8.01
N ASN A 187 -13.17 -6.95 -7.63
CA ASN A 187 -13.76 -7.12 -6.31
C ASN A 187 -15.23 -7.52 -6.35
N ASN A 188 -15.79 -7.86 -5.19
CA ASN A 188 -17.20 -8.24 -5.03
C ASN A 188 -18.20 -7.09 -5.16
N SER A 189 -17.74 -5.87 -5.38
CA SER A 189 -18.59 -4.72 -5.75
C SER A 189 -18.74 -4.56 -7.25
N SER A 190 -18.26 -5.55 -8.03
CA SER A 190 -18.19 -5.53 -9.49
C SER A 190 -17.28 -4.43 -10.05
N LEU A 191 -16.29 -3.96 -9.28
CA LEU A 191 -15.28 -3.04 -9.80
C LEU A 191 -14.13 -3.83 -10.42
N ILE A 192 -13.80 -3.49 -11.66
CA ILE A 192 -12.73 -4.11 -12.44
C ILE A 192 -11.65 -3.06 -12.67
N GLY A 193 -10.48 -3.25 -12.08
CA GLY A 193 -9.32 -2.39 -12.26
C GLY A 193 -8.30 -3.02 -13.21
N VAL A 194 -7.83 -2.27 -14.20
CA VAL A 194 -6.72 -2.68 -15.07
C VAL A 194 -5.63 -1.63 -14.96
N GLY A 195 -4.37 -2.05 -14.92
CA GLY A 195 -3.19 -1.21 -14.83
C GLY A 195 -2.09 -1.73 -15.74
N TYR A 196 -1.35 -0.83 -16.36
CA TYR A 196 -0.16 -1.09 -17.15
C TYR A 196 0.96 -0.20 -16.62
N THR A 197 2.08 -0.78 -16.23
CA THR A 197 3.26 -0.05 -15.77
C THR A 197 4.42 -0.34 -16.70
N GLN A 198 5.04 0.73 -17.22
CA GLN A 198 6.24 0.70 -18.05
C GLN A 198 7.36 1.50 -17.39
N THR A 199 8.53 0.89 -17.29
CA THR A 199 9.76 1.56 -16.90
C THR A 199 10.42 2.06 -18.18
N LEU A 200 10.48 3.37 -18.37
CA LEU A 200 10.99 4.03 -19.59
C LEU A 200 12.50 4.27 -19.54
N GLY A 201 13.12 4.12 -18.37
CA GLY A 201 14.54 4.27 -18.13
C GLY A 201 14.89 3.98 -16.67
N PRO A 202 16.15 4.18 -16.23
CA PRO A 202 16.62 3.86 -14.88
C PRO A 202 15.83 4.54 -13.75
N SER A 203 15.19 5.66 -14.09
CA SER A 203 14.65 6.64 -13.15
C SER A 203 13.23 7.09 -13.50
N VAL A 204 12.57 6.46 -14.47
CA VAL A 204 11.25 6.91 -14.97
C VAL A 204 10.30 5.73 -15.09
N GLN A 205 9.18 5.82 -14.39
CA GLN A 205 8.09 4.84 -14.42
C GLN A 205 6.77 5.50 -14.82
N LEU A 206 6.20 5.03 -15.93
CA LEU A 206 4.87 5.40 -16.38
C LEU A 206 3.87 4.31 -15.95
N THR A 207 2.73 4.71 -15.41
CA THR A 207 1.61 3.81 -15.10
C THR A 207 0.33 4.36 -15.71
N LEU A 208 -0.35 3.54 -16.49
CA LEU A 208 -1.70 3.78 -16.98
C LEU A 208 -2.66 2.86 -16.22
N SER A 209 -3.82 3.35 -15.81
CA SER A 209 -4.78 2.52 -15.11
C SER A 209 -6.21 2.95 -15.39
N VAL A 210 -7.16 2.04 -15.26
CA VAL A 210 -8.59 2.31 -15.39
C VAL A 210 -9.38 1.46 -14.40
N LEU A 211 -10.31 2.08 -13.69
CA LEU A 211 -11.32 1.38 -12.90
C LEU A 211 -12.64 1.41 -13.65
N VAL A 212 -13.21 0.25 -13.94
CA VAL A 212 -14.48 0.08 -14.63
C VAL A 212 -15.52 -0.37 -13.61
N ASP A 213 -16.65 0.32 -13.57
CA ASP A 213 -17.83 -0.13 -12.81
C ASP A 213 -18.59 -1.17 -13.63
N GLY A 214 -18.49 -2.43 -13.22
CA GLY A 214 -19.14 -3.56 -13.87
C GLY A 214 -20.67 -3.55 -13.75
N LYS A 215 -21.25 -2.81 -12.81
CA LYS A 215 -22.72 -2.64 -12.73
C LYS A 215 -23.23 -1.67 -13.78
N SER A 216 -22.38 -0.75 -14.21
CA SER A 216 -22.75 0.43 -15.01
C SER A 216 -21.88 0.58 -16.26
N ILE A 217 -21.48 -0.54 -16.90
CA ILE A 217 -20.56 -0.54 -18.06
C ILE A 217 -21.07 0.36 -19.21
N HIS A 218 -22.38 0.43 -19.39
CA HIS A 218 -23.02 1.23 -20.44
C HIS A 218 -23.29 2.69 -20.02
N ALA A 219 -23.21 3.01 -18.72
CA ALA A 219 -23.64 4.29 -18.15
C ALA A 219 -22.47 5.14 -17.62
N GLY A 220 -21.23 4.63 -17.67
CA GLY A 220 -20.02 5.37 -17.29
C GLY A 220 -19.59 5.11 -15.84
N GLY A 221 -19.03 6.12 -15.18
CA GLY A 221 -18.44 5.98 -13.83
C GLY A 221 -17.05 5.32 -13.83
N HIS A 222 -16.42 5.19 -14.99
CA HIS A 222 -15.08 4.65 -15.13
C HIS A 222 -14.05 5.70 -14.76
N LYS A 223 -13.01 5.29 -14.03
CA LYS A 223 -11.98 6.19 -13.51
C LYS A 223 -10.64 5.91 -14.20
N PRO A 224 -10.33 6.57 -15.33
CA PRO A 224 -9.01 6.48 -15.93
C PRO A 224 -7.98 7.17 -15.03
N GLY A 225 -6.75 6.71 -15.11
CA GLY A 225 -5.65 7.17 -14.29
C GLY A 225 -4.33 7.08 -15.03
N LEU A 226 -3.46 8.05 -14.79
CA LEU A 226 -2.13 8.12 -15.34
C LEU A 226 -1.19 8.56 -14.23
N ALA A 227 -0.06 7.90 -14.07
CA ALA A 227 0.97 8.31 -13.12
C ALA A 227 2.35 8.26 -13.80
N LEU A 228 3.12 9.33 -13.65
CA LEU A 228 4.52 9.38 -14.02
C LEU A 228 5.34 9.61 -12.75
N GLU A 229 6.17 8.64 -12.39
CA GLU A 229 7.04 8.71 -11.22
C GLU A 229 8.49 8.78 -11.70
N LEU A 230 9.22 9.78 -11.21
CA LEU A 230 10.64 9.99 -11.47
C LEU A 230 11.44 9.80 -10.18
N GLU A 231 12.58 9.12 -10.28
CA GLU A 231 13.49 8.88 -9.15
C GLU A 231 14.88 9.42 -9.51
N ALA A 232 15.34 10.44 -8.80
CA ALA A 232 16.57 11.19 -9.07
C ALA A 232 17.61 11.10 -7.94
#